data_AF-A0A5C7KYX3-F1
#
_entry.id   AF-A0A5C7KYX3-F1
#
_cell.length_a   1.000
_cell.length_b   1.000
_cell.length_c   1.000
_cell.angle_alpha   90.00
_cell.angle_beta   90.00
_cell.angle_gamma   90.00
#
_symmetry.space_group_name_H-M   'P 1'
#
loop_
_entity.id
_entity.type
_entity.pdbx_description
1 polymer ?
#
loop_
_entity_poly.entity_id
_entity_poly.type
_entity_poly.pdbx_seq_one_letter_code
_entity_poly.pdbx_strand_id
1 'polypeptide(L)'
;MHTLWLQLKKRLSPAFRMGFVFLFVLPASTNYQLKDFGYGGGGVGNGTSTNYAIEGIAGEQNATTLDGTTYDLGPGLQYTNQANVPPAPTFTNPSNYYNKLKLTLATGGNPSDTLFAITISTDNFASDNRYVQSDNTVGATLGLEDYQTYSAWGGASGFLIIGLLANTTYQVKVKAWQGKFTETGYGPSASAATVGQKLTFDIDVSSSDTDTDPPFTTNFGDLIAGAVTSSPQKIWVDFDTNGESGGRVYVVASNAGLLSSRASYTINAVTGNLTSLSEGFGAQGSTATQSAGSTFSIATAYNLSSNNVATTDTTVREIFTVSGPVSGGRGSFLLKAKSSAVTPAASDYTETLTVIASASF
;
A
#
# COMPACT_ATOMS: atom_id res chain seq x y z
N MET A 1 81.98 -38.68 85.18
CA MET A 1 83.07 -39.43 84.53
C MET A 1 82.97 -39.22 83.03
N HIS A 2 84.07 -38.76 82.42
CA HIS A 2 84.45 -38.86 80.99
C HIS A 2 83.55 -38.18 79.92
N THR A 3 83.98 -37.04 79.33
CA THR A 3 84.68 -36.86 78.02
C THR A 3 83.80 -37.27 76.82
N LEU A 4 83.65 -36.49 75.73
CA LEU A 4 84.65 -35.74 74.97
C LEU A 4 84.01 -34.64 74.10
N TRP A 5 84.78 -33.57 73.91
CA TRP A 5 84.62 -32.46 72.95
C TRP A 5 84.53 -32.92 71.47
N LEU A 6 83.93 -32.12 70.56
CA LEU A 6 84.68 -31.19 69.67
C LEU A 6 83.81 -30.46 68.59
N GLN A 7 83.94 -29.13 68.61
CA GLN A 7 83.96 -28.11 67.54
C GLN A 7 82.70 -27.72 66.71
N LEU A 8 82.26 -26.53 67.10
CA LEU A 8 81.61 -25.42 66.39
C LEU A 8 82.11 -25.16 64.95
N LYS A 9 81.19 -24.97 63.99
CA LYS A 9 81.38 -24.05 62.86
C LYS A 9 80.05 -23.38 62.49
N LYS A 10 79.92 -22.11 62.86
CA LYS A 10 78.81 -21.19 62.52
C LYS A 10 78.72 -20.98 61.00
N ARG A 11 77.52 -21.11 60.43
CA ARG A 11 77.00 -20.23 59.37
C ARG A 11 75.48 -20.08 59.52
N LEU A 12 75.03 -18.83 59.60
CA LEU A 12 73.63 -18.40 59.57
C LEU A 12 73.01 -18.69 58.20
N SER A 13 71.76 -19.16 58.16
CA SER A 13 70.69 -18.62 57.27
C SER A 13 69.36 -19.37 57.48
N PRO A 14 68.21 -18.72 57.19
CA PRO A 14 66.92 -19.02 57.81
C PRO A 14 66.06 -19.99 56.99
N ALA A 15 65.06 -20.56 57.67
CA ALA A 15 64.03 -21.43 57.13
C ALA A 15 63.28 -20.78 55.95
N PHE A 16 63.46 -21.34 54.75
CA PHE A 16 62.68 -20.99 53.57
C PHE A 16 61.46 -21.92 53.50
N ARG A 17 60.28 -21.40 53.86
CA ARG A 17 58.99 -22.05 53.60
C ARG A 17 58.68 -21.92 52.12
N MET A 18 58.68 -23.03 51.41
CA MET A 18 58.35 -23.13 49.99
C MET A 18 56.82 -22.97 49.83
N GLY A 19 56.36 -21.72 49.65
CA GLY A 19 55.02 -21.42 49.19
C GLY A 19 54.96 -21.60 47.68
N PHE A 20 54.13 -22.52 47.21
CA PHE A 20 53.74 -22.63 45.80
C PHE A 20 52.97 -21.37 45.41
N VAL A 21 53.56 -20.52 44.56
CA VAL A 21 52.88 -19.37 43.94
C VAL A 21 52.45 -19.82 42.54
N PHE A 22 51.14 -19.94 42.31
CA PHE A 22 50.58 -20.03 40.96
C PHE A 22 50.67 -18.65 40.30
N LEU A 23 51.52 -18.51 39.28
CA LEU A 23 51.52 -17.36 38.38
C LEU A 23 50.47 -17.61 37.29
N PHE A 24 49.31 -16.96 37.40
CA PHE A 24 48.34 -16.89 36.31
C PHE A 24 48.85 -15.91 35.25
N VAL A 25 49.12 -16.41 34.04
CA VAL A 25 49.30 -15.58 32.85
C VAL A 25 47.90 -15.20 32.37
N LEU A 26 47.54 -13.92 32.52
CA LEU A 26 46.28 -13.40 31.98
C LEU A 26 46.41 -13.20 30.46
N PRO A 27 45.40 -13.58 29.65
CA PRO A 27 45.39 -13.23 28.24
C PRO A 27 45.21 -11.72 28.08
N ALA A 28 46.22 -11.04 27.53
CA ALA A 28 46.15 -9.64 27.13
C ALA A 28 46.34 -9.55 25.62
N SER A 29 45.46 -8.81 24.93
CA SER A 29 45.67 -8.42 23.53
C SER A 29 45.90 -6.91 23.45
N THR A 30 46.54 -6.44 22.37
CA THR A 30 46.84 -5.02 22.17
C THR A 30 45.60 -4.12 22.08
N ASN A 31 44.40 -4.70 21.93
CA ASN A 31 43.16 -3.95 21.76
C ASN A 31 42.22 -4.01 22.97
N TYR A 32 42.45 -4.92 23.94
CA TYR A 32 41.58 -5.09 25.09
C TYR A 32 42.39 -5.40 26.35
N GLN A 33 42.21 -4.57 27.38
CA GLN A 33 42.75 -4.79 28.72
C GLN A 33 41.61 -5.20 29.65
N LEU A 34 41.69 -6.40 30.22
CA LEU A 34 40.80 -6.82 31.29
C LEU A 34 41.15 -5.98 32.54
N LYS A 35 40.25 -5.10 32.97
CA LYS A 35 40.48 -4.20 34.12
C LYS A 35 40.09 -4.81 35.46
N ASP A 36 39.27 -5.85 35.45
CA ASP A 36 38.83 -6.58 36.64
C ASP A 36 38.44 -8.02 36.27
N PHE A 37 38.59 -8.97 37.20
CA PHE A 37 38.07 -10.34 37.06
C PHE A 37 37.36 -10.72 38.36
N GLY A 38 36.03 -10.79 38.31
CA GLY A 38 35.22 -11.34 39.40
C GLY A 38 34.93 -12.82 39.15
N TYR A 39 35.24 -13.68 40.12
CA TYR A 39 34.75 -15.07 40.14
C TYR A 39 33.48 -15.12 40.96
N GLY A 40 32.32 -15.12 40.30
CA GLY A 40 31.04 -15.42 40.94
C GLY A 40 30.78 -16.92 40.98
N GLY A 41 30.09 -17.43 42.01
CA GLY A 41 29.72 -18.85 42.13
C GLY A 41 28.63 -19.32 41.15
N GLY A 42 28.24 -18.48 40.18
CA GLY A 42 27.22 -18.76 39.17
C GLY A 42 27.77 -19.47 37.92
N GLY A 43 26.87 -19.96 37.08
CA GLY A 43 27.23 -20.54 35.78
C GLY A 43 27.68 -19.45 34.81
N VAL A 44 28.80 -19.67 34.13
CA VAL A 44 29.27 -18.77 33.05
C VAL A 44 28.43 -19.03 31.80
N GLY A 45 27.72 -18.01 31.34
CA GLY A 45 26.98 -18.05 30.08
C GLY A 45 27.70 -17.22 29.02
N ASN A 46 28.19 -17.87 27.96
CA ASN A 46 28.81 -17.16 26.84
C ASN A 46 27.75 -16.84 25.78
N GLY A 47 27.50 -15.55 25.56
CA GLY A 47 26.73 -15.05 24.43
C GLY A 47 27.66 -14.53 23.34
N THR A 48 27.66 -15.15 22.17
CA THR A 48 28.49 -14.72 21.03
C THR A 48 27.62 -14.25 19.85
N SER A 49 28.06 -13.16 19.21
CA SER A 49 27.64 -12.73 17.87
C SER A 49 28.87 -12.42 17.04
N THR A 50 28.69 -12.20 15.73
CA THR A 50 29.80 -11.95 14.79
C THR A 50 30.69 -10.76 15.18
N ASN A 51 30.15 -9.78 15.91
CA ASN A 51 30.85 -8.53 16.24
C ASN A 51 30.98 -8.24 17.75
N TYR A 52 30.27 -8.97 18.60
CA TYR A 52 30.27 -8.75 20.05
C TYR A 52 30.22 -10.09 20.79
N ALA A 53 31.05 -10.21 21.82
CA ALA A 53 30.94 -11.23 22.85
C ALA A 53 30.58 -10.54 24.16
N ILE A 54 29.64 -11.11 24.91
CA ILE A 54 29.38 -10.73 26.29
C ILE A 54 29.64 -11.94 27.17
N GLU A 55 30.51 -11.75 28.16
CA GLU A 55 30.67 -12.68 29.27
C GLU A 55 29.71 -12.24 30.37
N GLY A 56 28.65 -13.02 30.57
CA GLY A 56 27.71 -12.82 31.66
C GLY A 56 27.93 -13.87 32.74
N ILE A 57 28.08 -13.43 33.99
CA ILE A 57 27.95 -14.32 35.15
C ILE A 57 26.44 -14.48 35.40
N ALA A 58 25.88 -15.63 35.03
CA ALA A 58 24.49 -15.94 35.32
C ALA A 58 24.41 -16.65 36.68
N GLY A 59 23.72 -16.02 37.65
CA GLY A 59 23.38 -16.65 38.92
C GLY A 59 24.17 -16.19 40.14
N GLU A 60 24.93 -15.09 40.08
CA GLU A 60 25.37 -14.42 41.31
C GLU A 60 24.28 -13.46 41.81
N GLN A 61 23.53 -13.89 42.83
CA GLN A 61 22.72 -12.98 43.63
C GLN A 61 23.67 -12.29 44.62
N ASN A 62 24.23 -11.14 44.26
CA ASN A 62 24.81 -10.28 45.29
C ASN A 62 23.65 -9.78 46.15
N ALA A 63 23.57 -10.17 47.43
CA ALA A 63 22.47 -9.91 48.36
C ALA A 63 22.21 -8.43 48.71
N THR A 64 22.72 -7.49 47.91
CA THR A 64 22.62 -6.06 48.14
C THR A 64 21.70 -5.44 47.11
N THR A 65 20.61 -4.82 47.58
CA THR A 65 19.71 -4.00 46.78
C THR A 65 20.48 -2.79 46.23
N LEU A 66 20.37 -2.52 44.93
CA LEU A 66 20.81 -1.25 44.34
C LEU A 66 19.71 -0.21 44.62
N ASP A 67 19.84 0.52 45.73
CA ASP A 67 18.88 1.55 46.14
C ASP A 67 19.28 2.94 45.63
N GLY A 68 18.30 3.65 45.08
CA GLY A 68 18.35 5.08 44.75
C GLY A 68 17.03 5.74 45.16
N THR A 69 16.99 7.08 45.26
CA THR A 69 15.79 7.81 45.74
C THR A 69 14.52 7.63 44.88
N THR A 70 14.61 6.90 43.77
CA THR A 70 13.52 6.65 42.81
C THR A 70 13.45 5.21 42.28
N TYR A 71 14.39 4.32 42.63
CA TYR A 71 14.37 2.91 42.20
C TYR A 71 15.21 2.05 43.14
N ASP A 72 14.69 0.87 43.46
CA ASP A 72 15.42 -0.18 44.16
C ASP A 72 15.49 -1.41 43.24
N LEU A 73 16.70 -1.90 42.94
CA LEU A 73 16.90 -3.14 42.17
C LEU A 73 17.34 -4.25 43.12
N GLY A 74 16.42 -5.17 43.43
CA GLY A 74 16.69 -6.31 44.31
C GLY A 74 17.58 -7.38 43.69
N PRO A 75 18.21 -8.25 44.51
CA PRO A 75 19.06 -9.34 44.03
C PRO A 75 18.25 -10.39 43.26
N GLY A 76 18.62 -10.67 42.01
CA GLY A 76 18.00 -11.71 41.18
C GLY A 76 18.46 -11.71 39.71
N LEU A 77 18.19 -12.81 38.99
CA LEU A 77 18.32 -12.84 37.52
C LEU A 77 17.30 -11.88 36.92
N GLN A 78 17.76 -10.73 36.42
CA GLN A 78 16.91 -9.87 35.61
C GLN A 78 16.78 -10.53 34.23
N TYR A 79 15.66 -11.18 33.97
CA TYR A 79 15.37 -11.76 32.66
C TYR A 79 15.18 -10.62 31.63
N THR A 80 16.25 -10.25 30.94
CA THR A 80 16.21 -9.41 29.76
C THR A 80 15.73 -10.26 28.58
N ASN A 81 14.47 -10.71 28.60
CA ASN A 81 13.90 -11.33 27.41
C ASN A 81 13.74 -10.22 26.37
N GLN A 82 14.77 -10.06 25.55
CA GLN A 82 14.86 -9.00 24.56
C GLN A 82 14.44 -9.59 23.22
N ALA A 83 13.45 -8.96 22.60
CA ALA A 83 13.09 -9.28 21.23
C ALA A 83 14.31 -9.04 20.30
N ASN A 84 14.42 -9.84 19.25
CA ASN A 84 15.35 -9.58 18.16
C ASN A 84 14.96 -8.26 17.47
N VAL A 85 15.94 -7.42 17.14
CA VAL A 85 15.70 -6.24 16.28
C VAL A 85 15.10 -6.74 14.95
N PRO A 86 13.91 -6.25 14.56
CA PRO A 86 13.28 -6.69 13.31
C PRO A 86 14.17 -6.38 12.09
N PRO A 87 14.28 -7.28 11.11
CA PRO A 87 14.85 -6.97 9.81
C PRO A 87 14.01 -5.92 9.05
N ALA A 88 14.53 -5.44 7.92
CA ALA A 88 13.78 -4.56 7.04
C ALA A 88 12.45 -5.22 6.63
N PRO A 89 11.31 -4.52 6.76
CA PRO A 89 10.05 -5.05 6.26
C PRO A 89 10.02 -5.00 4.72
N THR A 90 9.06 -5.69 4.11
CA THR A 90 8.76 -5.51 2.69
C THR A 90 7.74 -4.39 2.53
N PHE A 91 8.11 -3.30 1.85
CA PHE A 91 7.26 -2.13 1.65
C PHE A 91 7.12 -1.85 0.15
N THR A 92 5.90 -1.86 -0.38
CA THR A 92 5.65 -1.87 -1.83
C THR A 92 4.37 -1.13 -2.22
N ASN A 93 4.27 -0.77 -3.50
CA ASN A 93 3.03 -0.31 -4.13
C ASN A 93 2.58 -1.33 -5.20
N PRO A 94 1.83 -2.38 -4.80
CA PRO A 94 1.55 -3.49 -5.71
C PRO A 94 0.49 -3.18 -6.78
N SER A 95 -0.25 -2.07 -6.66
CA SER A 95 -1.42 -1.82 -7.53
C SER A 95 -1.57 -0.34 -7.91
N ASN A 96 -0.46 0.40 -8.01
CA ASN A 96 -0.45 1.83 -8.38
C ASN A 96 -1.40 2.67 -7.50
N TYR A 97 -1.39 2.38 -6.20
CA TYR A 97 -2.15 3.12 -5.20
C TYR A 97 -1.61 4.55 -5.08
N TYR A 98 -2.54 5.51 -5.02
CA TYR A 98 -2.22 6.92 -4.80
C TYR A 98 -2.29 7.32 -3.32
N ASN A 99 -3.02 6.57 -2.47
CA ASN A 99 -3.26 6.95 -1.07
C ASN A 99 -2.93 5.87 -0.04
N LYS A 100 -2.30 4.77 -0.47
CA LYS A 100 -1.97 3.65 0.41
C LYS A 100 -0.77 2.87 -0.09
N LEU A 101 -0.09 2.16 0.81
CA LEU A 101 1.06 1.32 0.50
C LEU A 101 0.99 0.02 1.28
N LYS A 102 1.50 -1.06 0.69
CA LYS A 102 1.48 -2.39 1.30
C LYS A 102 2.74 -2.62 2.12
N LEU A 103 2.56 -3.00 3.39
CA LEU A 103 3.63 -3.37 4.30
C LEU A 103 3.47 -4.82 4.77
N THR A 104 4.55 -5.59 4.69
CA THR A 104 4.67 -6.92 5.29
C THR A 104 5.87 -6.93 6.23
N LEU A 105 5.63 -7.20 7.51
CA LEU A 105 6.69 -7.23 8.53
C LEU A 105 7.60 -8.45 8.35
N ALA A 106 8.87 -8.29 8.69
CA ALA A 106 9.80 -9.39 8.87
C ALA A 106 9.96 -9.65 10.37
N THR A 107 9.64 -10.86 10.84
CA THR A 107 9.64 -11.15 12.28
C THR A 107 11.03 -11.28 12.88
N GLY A 108 12.08 -11.56 12.08
CA GLY A 108 13.44 -11.72 12.59
C GLY A 108 13.61 -12.90 13.55
N GLY A 109 12.76 -13.92 13.45
CA GLY A 109 12.76 -15.06 14.36
C GLY A 109 12.20 -14.74 15.75
N ASN A 110 11.57 -13.58 15.93
CA ASN A 110 10.87 -13.25 17.18
C ASN A 110 9.71 -14.22 17.45
N PRO A 111 9.45 -14.57 18.72
CA PRO A 111 8.30 -15.39 19.11
C PRO A 111 6.95 -14.75 18.72
N SER A 112 5.89 -15.57 18.60
CA SER A 112 4.58 -15.14 18.10
C SER A 112 3.84 -14.12 18.98
N ASP A 113 4.20 -14.02 20.26
CA ASP A 113 3.66 -13.05 21.20
C ASP A 113 4.38 -11.68 21.14
N THR A 114 5.40 -11.55 20.27
CA THR A 114 6.11 -10.28 20.06
C THR A 114 5.20 -9.25 19.41
N LEU A 115 5.19 -8.05 19.97
CA LEU A 115 4.48 -6.90 19.43
C LEU A 115 5.44 -6.02 18.62
N PHE A 116 4.92 -5.44 17.55
CA PHE A 116 5.68 -4.61 16.62
C PHE A 116 5.02 -3.24 16.50
N ALA A 117 5.85 -2.21 16.51
CA ALA A 117 5.47 -0.83 16.21
C ALA A 117 6.24 -0.34 14.99
N ILE A 118 5.59 0.50 14.19
CA ILE A 118 6.07 0.91 12.87
C ILE A 118 6.13 2.43 12.82
N THR A 119 7.31 2.97 12.54
CA THR A 119 7.49 4.40 12.27
C THR A 119 7.55 4.62 10.77
N ILE A 120 6.91 5.68 10.31
CA ILE A 120 6.82 6.09 8.91
C ILE A 120 7.26 7.55 8.76
N SER A 121 7.94 7.86 7.65
CA SER A 121 8.52 9.17 7.38
C SER A 121 8.58 9.46 5.88
N THR A 122 8.45 10.73 5.51
CA THR A 122 8.71 11.22 4.13
C THR A 122 10.13 11.80 3.96
N ASP A 123 10.91 11.95 5.04
CA ASP A 123 12.19 12.67 5.03
C ASP A 123 13.36 11.89 5.64
N ASN A 124 13.29 10.56 5.58
CA ASN A 124 14.27 9.65 6.19
C ASN A 124 14.44 9.91 7.70
N PHE A 125 13.33 10.17 8.39
CA PHE A 125 13.26 10.34 9.84
C PHE A 125 14.07 11.55 10.36
N ALA A 126 14.33 12.53 9.49
CA ALA A 126 15.07 13.74 9.86
C ALA A 126 14.21 14.66 10.74
N SER A 127 12.98 14.92 10.32
CA SER A 127 11.99 15.73 11.05
C SER A 127 10.59 15.13 11.05
N ASP A 128 10.24 14.35 10.02
CA ASP A 128 8.98 13.61 9.96
C ASP A 128 9.13 12.24 10.64
N ASN A 129 8.55 12.11 11.84
CA ASN A 129 8.53 10.87 12.62
C ASN A 129 7.09 10.58 13.07
N ARG A 130 6.34 9.90 12.21
CA ARG A 130 4.97 9.47 12.48
C ARG A 130 4.90 7.96 12.66
N TYR A 131 3.76 7.45 13.09
CA TYR A 131 3.56 6.04 13.42
C TYR A 131 2.37 5.48 12.67
N VAL A 132 2.49 4.24 12.20
CA VAL A 132 1.34 3.49 11.70
C VAL A 132 0.52 3.07 12.90
N GLN A 133 -0.74 3.48 12.93
CA GLN A 133 -1.66 3.25 14.03
C GLN A 133 -2.33 1.88 13.91
N SER A 134 -2.93 1.40 14.99
CA SER A 134 -3.62 0.10 15.03
C SER A 134 -4.75 -0.07 14.01
N ASP A 135 -5.32 1.04 13.52
CA ASP A 135 -6.34 1.09 12.46
C ASP A 135 -5.76 1.22 11.03
N ASN A 136 -4.44 1.08 10.90
CA ASN A 136 -3.64 1.24 9.68
C ASN A 136 -3.50 2.68 9.15
N THR A 137 -3.99 3.69 9.86
CA THR A 137 -3.74 5.10 9.51
C THR A 137 -2.36 5.56 9.99
N VAL A 138 -2.01 6.83 9.73
CA VAL A 138 -0.74 7.41 10.17
C VAL A 138 -1.00 8.53 11.18
N GLY A 139 -0.45 8.38 12.38
CA GLY A 139 -0.59 9.32 13.50
C GLY A 139 0.76 9.89 13.98
N ALA A 140 0.72 10.99 14.72
CA ALA A 140 1.92 11.63 15.28
C ALA A 140 2.36 11.03 16.62
N THR A 141 1.50 10.27 17.28
CA THR A 141 1.73 9.70 18.61
C THR A 141 1.72 8.19 18.52
N LEU A 142 2.64 7.54 19.25
CA LEU A 142 2.67 6.09 19.38
C LEU A 142 2.01 5.69 20.70
N GLY A 143 0.83 5.08 20.62
CA GLY A 143 0.12 4.50 21.76
C GLY A 143 0.54 3.05 22.02
N LEU A 144 0.13 2.50 23.16
CA LEU A 144 0.35 1.06 23.46
C LEU A 144 -0.49 0.16 22.55
N GLU A 145 -1.64 0.65 22.14
CA GLU A 145 -2.57 0.04 21.18
C GLU A 145 -1.95 -0.17 19.79
N ASP A 146 -0.95 0.65 19.41
CA ASP A 146 -0.28 0.56 18.12
C ASP A 146 0.78 -0.55 18.07
N TYR A 147 1.07 -1.17 19.21
CA TYR A 147 1.90 -2.37 19.28
C TYR A 147 1.04 -3.59 19.02
N GLN A 148 1.14 -4.15 17.82
CA GLN A 148 0.38 -5.35 17.45
C GLN A 148 1.28 -6.54 17.13
N THR A 149 0.76 -7.74 17.31
CA THR A 149 1.48 -8.96 16.90
C THR A 149 1.65 -9.00 15.38
N TYR A 150 2.60 -9.80 14.91
CA TYR A 150 2.77 -10.07 13.48
C TYR A 150 1.47 -10.52 12.81
N SER A 151 0.69 -11.37 13.47
CA SER A 151 -0.58 -11.86 12.95
C SER A 151 -1.66 -10.77 12.88
N ALA A 152 -1.70 -9.86 13.86
CA ALA A 152 -2.63 -8.73 13.86
C ALA A 152 -2.32 -7.72 12.75
N TRP A 153 -1.03 -7.52 12.43
CA TRP A 153 -0.60 -6.77 11.24
C TRP A 153 -0.79 -7.52 9.90
N GLY A 154 -1.59 -8.58 9.85
CA GLY A 154 -1.90 -9.31 8.62
C GLY A 154 -0.88 -10.40 8.23
N GLY A 155 0.11 -10.68 9.08
CA GLY A 155 1.05 -11.79 8.92
C GLY A 155 1.77 -11.77 7.57
N ALA A 156 1.88 -12.95 6.93
CA ALA A 156 2.57 -13.10 5.65
C ALA A 156 1.89 -12.34 4.51
N SER A 157 0.58 -12.11 4.59
CA SER A 157 -0.16 -11.31 3.61
C SER A 157 0.15 -9.83 3.71
N GLY A 158 0.60 -9.36 4.88
CA GLY A 158 0.77 -7.94 5.20
C GLY A 158 -0.55 -7.18 5.27
N PHE A 159 -0.44 -5.86 5.28
CA PHE A 159 -1.58 -4.94 5.37
C PHE A 159 -1.32 -3.66 4.56
N LEU A 160 -2.35 -2.82 4.42
CA LEU A 160 -2.27 -1.54 3.72
C LEU A 160 -2.23 -0.39 4.73
N ILE A 161 -1.16 0.42 4.69
CA ILE A 161 -1.13 1.71 5.36
C ILE A 161 -1.95 2.69 4.54
N ILE A 162 -2.97 3.32 5.12
CA ILE A 162 -3.95 4.16 4.43
C ILE A 162 -3.82 5.64 4.82
N GLY A 163 -4.43 6.52 4.01
CA GLY A 163 -4.42 7.97 4.25
C GLY A 163 -3.10 8.65 3.87
N LEU A 164 -2.33 8.04 2.98
CA LEU A 164 -1.09 8.60 2.47
C LEU A 164 -1.36 9.64 1.39
N LEU A 165 -0.42 10.58 1.23
CA LEU A 165 -0.48 11.57 0.15
C LEU A 165 -0.06 10.92 -1.18
N ALA A 166 -0.68 11.37 -2.27
CA ALA A 166 -0.30 10.97 -3.62
C ALA A 166 1.09 11.46 -4.01
N ASN A 167 1.72 10.76 -4.94
CA ASN A 167 3.04 11.09 -5.49
C ASN A 167 4.11 11.35 -4.39
N THR A 168 4.11 10.53 -3.34
CA THR A 168 4.95 10.73 -2.16
C THR A 168 5.72 9.46 -1.83
N THR A 169 7.04 9.59 -1.65
CA THR A 169 7.91 8.50 -1.18
C THR A 169 7.88 8.44 0.34
N TYR A 170 7.59 7.26 0.88
CA TYR A 170 7.59 6.97 2.30
C TYR A 170 8.69 5.97 2.64
N GLN A 171 9.21 6.09 3.85
CA GLN A 171 10.16 5.18 4.46
C GLN A 171 9.58 4.66 5.76
N VAL A 172 9.78 3.38 6.04
CA VAL A 172 9.30 2.71 7.26
C VAL A 172 10.43 2.01 7.98
N LYS A 173 10.40 2.04 9.31
CA LYS A 173 11.27 1.27 10.20
C LYS A 173 10.42 0.60 11.28
N VAL A 174 10.85 -0.56 11.75
CA VAL A 174 10.08 -1.39 12.68
C VAL A 174 10.92 -1.64 13.93
N LYS A 175 10.28 -1.57 15.10
CA LYS A 175 10.84 -2.03 16.37
C LYS A 175 9.93 -3.09 16.98
N ALA A 176 10.48 -3.93 17.84
CA ALA A 176 9.77 -4.98 18.52
C ALA A 176 9.75 -4.77 20.03
N TRP A 177 8.75 -5.35 20.68
CA TRP A 177 8.62 -5.40 22.12
C TRP A 177 8.10 -6.79 22.53
N GLN A 178 8.80 -7.44 23.46
CA GLN A 178 8.35 -8.68 24.09
C GLN A 178 8.41 -8.55 25.62
N GLY A 179 7.41 -9.12 26.31
CA GLY A 179 7.38 -9.14 27.77
C GLY A 179 7.20 -7.75 28.40
N LYS A 180 7.68 -7.56 29.64
CA LYS A 180 7.29 -6.39 30.41
C LYS A 180 8.10 -5.11 30.19
N PHE A 181 9.35 -5.09 29.67
CA PHE A 181 10.15 -3.84 29.81
C PHE A 181 11.23 -3.47 28.78
N THR A 182 11.42 -4.13 27.63
CA THR A 182 12.47 -3.65 26.70
C THR A 182 12.06 -3.69 25.24
N GLU A 183 11.88 -2.51 24.65
CA GLU A 183 11.81 -2.32 23.21
C GLU A 183 13.18 -2.57 22.57
N THR A 184 13.18 -3.05 21.34
CA THR A 184 14.38 -3.07 20.53
C THR A 184 14.70 -1.69 19.98
N GLY A 185 15.93 -1.50 19.51
CA GLY A 185 16.20 -0.46 18.52
C GLY A 185 15.37 -0.68 17.23
N TYR A 186 15.26 0.36 16.40
CA TYR A 186 14.67 0.22 15.07
C TYR A 186 15.56 -0.62 14.16
N GLY A 187 14.92 -1.50 13.39
CA GLY A 187 15.54 -2.20 12.27
C GLY A 187 15.89 -1.29 11.09
N PRO A 188 16.52 -1.84 10.04
CA PRO A 188 16.77 -1.11 8.81
C PRO A 188 15.46 -0.64 8.14
N SER A 189 15.54 0.44 7.36
CA SER A 189 14.37 1.00 6.68
C SER A 189 14.03 0.28 5.38
N ALA A 190 12.76 0.31 5.01
CA ALA A 190 12.27 0.04 3.66
C ALA A 190 11.61 1.29 3.06
N SER A 191 11.55 1.39 1.73
CA SER A 191 11.01 2.57 1.02
C SER A 191 10.07 2.16 -0.10
N ALA A 192 8.98 2.91 -0.28
CA ALA A 192 8.04 2.78 -1.38
C ALA A 192 7.35 4.13 -1.64
N ALA A 193 6.81 4.31 -2.85
CA ALA A 193 6.12 5.54 -3.23
C ALA A 193 4.67 5.28 -3.64
N THR A 194 3.78 6.17 -3.19
CA THR A 194 2.47 6.32 -3.83
C THR A 194 2.65 6.92 -5.22
N VAL A 195 1.73 6.65 -6.12
CA VAL A 195 1.71 7.29 -7.45
C VAL A 195 0.78 8.50 -7.45
N GLY A 196 0.76 9.26 -8.55
CA GLY A 196 -0.25 10.30 -8.76
C GLY A 196 -1.64 9.71 -8.98
N GLN A 197 -2.68 10.50 -8.69
CA GLN A 197 -4.04 10.21 -9.14
C GLN A 197 -4.08 10.22 -10.67
N LYS A 198 -4.67 9.20 -11.28
CA LYS A 198 -4.75 9.00 -12.73
C LYS A 198 -6.20 8.87 -13.17
N LEU A 199 -6.55 9.66 -14.17
CA LEU A 199 -7.69 9.45 -15.07
C LEU A 199 -7.17 9.66 -16.49
N THR A 200 -7.30 8.66 -17.37
CA THR A 200 -7.09 8.84 -18.81
C THR A 200 -8.38 8.53 -19.53
N PHE A 201 -8.64 9.32 -20.56
CA PHE A 201 -9.88 9.26 -21.32
C PHE A 201 -9.58 9.65 -22.76
N ASP A 202 -10.11 8.87 -23.69
CA ASP A 202 -10.07 9.16 -25.11
C ASP A 202 -11.36 8.72 -25.80
N ILE A 203 -11.64 9.29 -26.96
CA ILE A 203 -12.79 8.92 -27.79
C ILE A 203 -12.38 8.67 -29.23
N ASP A 204 -13.01 7.67 -29.84
CA ASP A 204 -12.84 7.39 -31.28
C ASP A 204 -14.18 7.24 -31.97
N VAL A 205 -14.19 7.42 -33.30
CA VAL A 205 -15.36 7.16 -34.13
C VAL A 205 -15.02 6.24 -35.30
N SER A 206 -15.27 4.95 -35.12
CA SER A 206 -14.93 3.91 -36.10
C SER A 206 -15.95 2.76 -36.10
N SER A 207 -16.08 2.07 -37.23
CA SER A 207 -16.92 0.87 -37.33
C SER A 207 -16.32 -0.34 -36.61
N SER A 208 -15.02 -0.31 -36.34
CA SER A 208 -14.24 -1.32 -35.61
C SER A 208 -13.49 -0.71 -34.43
N ASP A 209 -12.97 -1.55 -33.55
CA ASP A 209 -12.16 -1.13 -32.41
C ASP A 209 -10.78 -0.65 -32.87
N THR A 210 -10.67 0.66 -33.14
CA THR A 210 -9.46 1.31 -33.65
C THR A 210 -9.43 2.76 -33.22
N ASP A 211 -8.24 3.25 -32.87
CA ASP A 211 -8.00 4.66 -32.57
C ASP A 211 -8.25 5.54 -33.82
N THR A 212 -8.78 6.74 -33.60
CA THR A 212 -9.05 7.73 -34.66
C THR A 212 -8.69 9.14 -34.19
N ASP A 213 -8.25 9.99 -35.11
CA ASP A 213 -8.03 11.40 -34.82
C ASP A 213 -9.31 12.24 -35.09
N PRO A 214 -9.45 13.42 -34.45
CA PRO A 214 -10.47 14.39 -34.82
C PRO A 214 -10.42 14.75 -36.33
N PRO A 215 -11.57 15.06 -36.96
CA PRO A 215 -12.87 15.29 -36.35
C PRO A 215 -13.68 14.01 -36.10
N PHE A 216 -14.19 13.87 -34.87
CA PHE A 216 -15.06 12.76 -34.46
C PHE A 216 -16.48 12.94 -35.01
N THR A 217 -16.75 12.35 -36.17
CA THR A 217 -18.04 12.49 -36.87
C THR A 217 -18.55 11.15 -37.38
N THR A 218 -19.86 10.96 -37.33
CA THR A 218 -20.54 9.86 -37.99
C THR A 218 -21.79 10.36 -38.70
N ASN A 219 -22.09 9.80 -39.87
CA ASN A 219 -23.21 10.22 -40.72
C ASN A 219 -24.17 9.04 -40.92
N PHE A 220 -25.44 9.22 -40.55
CA PHE A 220 -26.50 8.24 -40.80
C PHE A 220 -26.80 8.03 -42.30
N GLY A 221 -26.39 8.96 -43.16
CA GLY A 221 -26.84 9.02 -44.54
C GLY A 221 -28.33 9.40 -44.60
N ASP A 222 -29.07 8.73 -45.47
CA ASP A 222 -30.50 8.97 -45.62
C ASP A 222 -31.33 8.23 -44.57
N LEU A 223 -32.15 8.97 -43.84
CA LEU A 223 -33.15 8.40 -42.93
C LEU A 223 -34.44 8.11 -43.71
N ILE A 224 -34.62 6.86 -44.13
CA ILE A 224 -35.84 6.40 -44.78
C ILE A 224 -36.98 6.37 -43.76
N ALA A 225 -38.08 7.07 -44.05
CA ALA A 225 -39.24 7.15 -43.17
C ALA A 225 -39.74 5.76 -42.75
N GLY A 226 -39.91 5.56 -41.45
CA GLY A 226 -40.38 4.31 -40.86
C GLY A 226 -39.30 3.23 -40.69
N ALA A 227 -38.10 3.41 -41.23
CA ALA A 227 -36.97 2.49 -41.04
C ALA A 227 -36.06 2.93 -39.90
N VAL A 228 -35.53 1.97 -39.15
CA VAL A 228 -34.52 2.23 -38.12
C VAL A 228 -33.15 2.18 -38.78
N THR A 229 -32.41 3.28 -38.73
CA THR A 229 -31.03 3.38 -39.22
C THR A 229 -30.07 3.41 -38.04
N SER A 230 -29.03 2.60 -38.08
CA SER A 230 -27.92 2.67 -37.12
C SER A 230 -26.80 3.51 -37.69
N SER A 231 -26.04 4.20 -36.84
CA SER A 231 -24.82 4.89 -37.27
C SER A 231 -23.84 3.87 -37.87
N PRO A 232 -23.17 4.19 -38.99
CA PRO A 232 -22.21 3.26 -39.61
C PRO A 232 -20.96 3.07 -38.76
N GLN A 233 -20.63 4.03 -37.89
CA GLN A 233 -19.55 3.96 -36.91
C GLN A 233 -20.12 3.91 -35.49
N LYS A 234 -19.33 3.34 -34.58
CA LYS A 234 -19.55 3.42 -33.14
C LYS A 234 -18.69 4.55 -32.57
N ILE A 235 -19.09 5.03 -31.41
CA ILE A 235 -18.27 5.88 -30.57
C ILE A 235 -17.57 4.95 -29.59
N TRP A 236 -16.24 4.92 -29.65
CA TRP A 236 -15.42 4.17 -28.72
C TRP A 236 -14.89 5.08 -27.62
N VAL A 237 -14.63 4.48 -26.46
CA VAL A 237 -14.15 5.16 -25.27
C VAL A 237 -13.03 4.34 -24.66
N ASP A 238 -11.87 4.95 -24.48
CA ASP A 238 -10.82 4.47 -23.59
C ASP A 238 -10.96 5.13 -22.22
N PHE A 239 -10.80 4.33 -21.18
CA PHE A 239 -10.95 4.78 -19.81
C PHE A 239 -10.02 4.01 -18.86
N ASP A 240 -9.11 4.72 -18.22
CA ASP A 240 -8.36 4.20 -17.07
C ASP A 240 -8.50 5.10 -15.86
N THR A 241 -8.52 4.49 -14.68
CA THR A 241 -8.32 5.22 -13.44
C THR A 241 -7.70 4.36 -12.34
N ASN A 242 -6.91 4.98 -11.46
CA ASN A 242 -6.52 4.36 -10.19
C ASN A 242 -7.38 4.82 -8.99
N GLY A 243 -8.52 5.48 -9.23
CA GLY A 243 -9.46 5.87 -8.18
C GLY A 243 -10.08 4.65 -7.50
N GLU A 244 -10.00 4.59 -6.16
CA GLU A 244 -10.49 3.45 -5.37
C GLU A 244 -12.01 3.28 -5.44
N SER A 245 -12.74 4.39 -5.67
CA SER A 245 -14.19 4.37 -5.90
C SER A 245 -14.54 4.27 -7.39
N GLY A 246 -13.54 4.05 -8.26
CA GLY A 246 -13.69 3.93 -9.70
C GLY A 246 -14.09 5.22 -10.38
N GLY A 247 -14.98 5.11 -11.37
CA GLY A 247 -15.33 6.22 -12.23
C GLY A 247 -16.50 5.92 -13.16
N ARG A 248 -16.89 6.95 -13.91
CA ARG A 248 -18.07 6.94 -14.77
C ARG A 248 -17.78 7.71 -16.04
N VAL A 249 -18.36 7.23 -17.14
CA VAL A 249 -18.40 7.94 -18.41
C VAL A 249 -19.84 8.32 -18.70
N TYR A 250 -20.04 9.58 -19.08
CA TYR A 250 -21.34 10.16 -19.36
C TYR A 250 -21.43 10.64 -20.80
N VAL A 251 -22.66 10.81 -21.27
CA VAL A 251 -23.01 11.46 -22.53
C VAL A 251 -23.99 12.59 -22.25
N VAL A 252 -23.80 13.73 -22.93
CA VAL A 252 -24.69 14.90 -22.93
C VAL A 252 -24.92 15.30 -24.38
N ALA A 253 -26.17 15.55 -24.74
CA ALA A 253 -26.57 16.02 -26.07
C ALA A 253 -26.82 17.53 -26.08
N SER A 254 -26.66 18.18 -27.22
CA SER A 254 -26.86 19.62 -27.36
C SER A 254 -28.31 19.97 -27.67
N ASN A 255 -28.99 19.14 -28.46
CA ASN A 255 -30.33 19.42 -28.97
C ASN A 255 -31.41 18.46 -28.45
N ALA A 256 -31.03 17.48 -27.64
CA ALA A 256 -31.89 16.37 -27.22
C ALA A 256 -32.57 15.65 -28.39
N GLY A 257 -31.83 15.47 -29.50
CA GLY A 257 -32.33 14.87 -30.72
C GLY A 257 -31.63 15.40 -31.97
N LEU A 258 -31.94 14.80 -33.12
CA LEU A 258 -31.44 15.33 -34.40
C LEU A 258 -32.24 16.58 -34.75
N LEU A 259 -31.60 17.75 -34.67
CA LEU A 259 -32.22 19.05 -34.94
C LEU A 259 -31.92 19.50 -36.38
N SER A 260 -32.97 19.91 -37.10
CA SER A 260 -32.86 20.68 -38.33
C SER A 260 -33.29 22.12 -38.06
N SER A 261 -32.36 23.05 -38.21
CA SER A 261 -32.64 24.48 -38.11
C SER A 261 -33.52 24.97 -39.28
N ARG A 262 -33.28 24.42 -40.48
CA ARG A 262 -33.99 24.79 -41.70
C ARG A 262 -35.45 24.35 -41.69
N ALA A 263 -35.74 23.16 -41.18
CA ALA A 263 -37.10 22.66 -41.00
C ALA A 263 -37.76 23.14 -39.71
N SER A 264 -36.99 23.73 -38.77
CA SER A 264 -37.45 24.03 -37.41
C SER A 264 -38.07 22.78 -36.75
N TYR A 265 -37.39 21.64 -36.88
CA TYR A 265 -37.88 20.33 -36.44
C TYR A 265 -36.78 19.53 -35.76
N THR A 266 -37.14 18.77 -34.72
CA THR A 266 -36.23 17.86 -34.02
C THR A 266 -36.80 16.45 -34.04
N ILE A 267 -36.02 15.48 -34.51
CA ILE A 267 -36.27 14.06 -34.23
C ILE A 267 -35.79 13.81 -32.80
N ASN A 268 -36.72 13.82 -31.86
CA ASN A 268 -36.41 13.81 -30.43
C ASN A 268 -35.61 12.58 -30.00
N ALA A 269 -34.72 12.77 -29.04
CA ALA A 269 -34.10 11.69 -28.31
C ALA A 269 -35.15 10.96 -27.45
N VAL A 270 -35.16 9.63 -27.49
CA VAL A 270 -36.18 8.80 -26.85
C VAL A 270 -35.56 7.62 -26.12
N THR A 271 -36.30 7.07 -25.16
CA THR A 271 -36.05 5.73 -24.63
C THR A 271 -37.14 4.80 -25.12
N GLY A 272 -36.76 3.68 -25.74
CA GLY A 272 -37.71 2.67 -26.20
C GLY A 272 -37.29 1.98 -27.50
N ASN A 273 -38.17 1.13 -28.02
CA ASN A 273 -37.94 0.38 -29.26
C ASN A 273 -38.32 1.23 -30.48
N LEU A 274 -37.34 1.65 -31.27
CA LEU A 274 -37.56 2.45 -32.49
C LEU A 274 -38.41 1.72 -33.55
N THR A 275 -38.48 0.39 -33.54
CA THR A 275 -39.42 -0.32 -34.42
C THR A 275 -40.87 0.05 -34.09
N SER A 276 -41.20 0.17 -32.81
CA SER A 276 -42.56 0.46 -32.32
C SER A 276 -42.89 1.95 -32.26
N LEU A 277 -41.88 2.81 -32.07
CA LEU A 277 -42.05 4.26 -32.05
C LEU A 277 -42.24 4.82 -33.47
N SER A 278 -42.96 5.94 -33.61
CA SER A 278 -43.16 6.60 -34.91
C SER A 278 -41.88 7.22 -35.45
N GLU A 279 -41.07 7.79 -34.57
CA GLU A 279 -39.77 8.39 -34.82
C GLU A 279 -38.96 8.42 -33.51
N GLY A 280 -37.66 8.70 -33.63
CA GLY A 280 -36.81 8.92 -32.47
C GLY A 280 -35.32 8.78 -32.77
N PHE A 281 -34.51 9.25 -31.83
CA PHE A 281 -33.05 9.15 -31.81
C PHE A 281 -32.58 8.63 -30.45
N GLY A 282 -31.44 7.95 -30.38
CA GLY A 282 -30.87 7.57 -29.09
C GLY A 282 -29.63 6.70 -29.22
N ALA A 283 -29.07 6.32 -28.07
CA ALA A 283 -27.87 5.51 -27.99
C ALA A 283 -28.16 4.10 -27.45
N GLN A 284 -27.30 3.15 -27.83
CA GLN A 284 -27.26 1.79 -27.32
C GLN A 284 -25.81 1.42 -27.06
N GLY A 285 -25.49 0.99 -25.84
CA GLY A 285 -24.18 0.44 -25.51
C GLY A 285 -23.95 -0.87 -26.29
N SER A 286 -22.74 -1.06 -26.80
CA SER A 286 -22.40 -2.20 -27.65
C SER A 286 -21.36 -3.12 -27.03
N THR A 287 -20.28 -2.58 -26.48
CA THR A 287 -19.21 -3.36 -25.83
C THR A 287 -18.71 -2.64 -24.58
N ALA A 288 -18.23 -3.41 -23.61
CA ALA A 288 -17.44 -2.93 -22.49
C ALA A 288 -16.49 -4.04 -22.06
N THR A 289 -15.19 -3.75 -22.05
CA THR A 289 -14.11 -4.67 -21.69
C THR A 289 -13.05 -3.94 -20.90
N GLN A 290 -12.17 -4.70 -20.23
CA GLN A 290 -11.04 -4.17 -19.48
C GLN A 290 -9.87 -5.15 -19.50
N SER A 291 -8.65 -4.63 -19.33
CA SER A 291 -7.44 -5.47 -19.23
C SER A 291 -7.20 -5.96 -17.79
N ALA A 292 -7.43 -5.11 -16.79
CA ALA A 292 -7.24 -5.44 -15.38
C ALA A 292 -8.07 -4.53 -14.44
N GLY A 293 -8.22 -4.97 -13.19
CA GLY A 293 -8.91 -4.22 -12.14
C GLY A 293 -10.41 -4.50 -12.07
N SER A 294 -11.18 -3.48 -11.69
CA SER A 294 -12.64 -3.54 -11.56
C SER A 294 -13.33 -3.62 -12.92
N THR A 295 -14.52 -4.22 -12.95
CA THR A 295 -15.27 -4.43 -14.19
C THR A 295 -15.75 -3.12 -14.80
N PHE A 296 -15.29 -2.82 -16.01
CA PHE A 296 -15.82 -1.74 -16.83
C PHE A 296 -17.11 -2.20 -17.50
N SER A 297 -18.23 -1.54 -17.22
CA SER A 297 -19.57 -2.01 -17.59
C SER A 297 -20.39 -0.95 -18.29
N ILE A 298 -21.28 -1.37 -19.19
CA ILE A 298 -22.32 -0.50 -19.77
C ILE A 298 -23.36 -0.20 -18.69
N ALA A 299 -23.75 1.06 -18.53
CA ALA A 299 -24.83 1.44 -17.63
C ALA A 299 -26.15 0.76 -18.00
N THR A 300 -26.95 0.36 -17.01
CA THR A 300 -28.15 -0.46 -17.23
C THR A 300 -29.14 0.16 -18.23
N ALA A 301 -29.26 1.49 -18.25
CA ALA A 301 -30.14 2.17 -19.19
C ALA A 301 -29.71 1.98 -20.66
N TYR A 302 -28.41 1.83 -20.94
CA TYR A 302 -27.86 1.70 -22.29
C TYR A 302 -27.48 0.27 -22.66
N ASN A 303 -27.47 -0.68 -21.72
CA ASN A 303 -27.25 -2.11 -21.97
C ASN A 303 -28.50 -2.75 -22.59
N LEU A 304 -28.73 -2.41 -23.86
CA LEU A 304 -29.93 -2.73 -24.61
C LEU A 304 -29.59 -3.59 -25.84
N SER A 305 -30.62 -4.17 -26.45
CA SER A 305 -30.49 -5.00 -27.65
C SER A 305 -31.52 -4.63 -28.72
N SER A 306 -31.32 -5.15 -29.95
CA SER A 306 -32.18 -4.88 -31.11
C SER A 306 -32.35 -3.36 -31.32
N ASN A 307 -33.55 -2.86 -31.60
CA ASN A 307 -33.81 -1.45 -31.86
C ASN A 307 -34.20 -0.65 -30.60
N ASN A 308 -33.91 -1.18 -29.41
CA ASN A 308 -34.07 -0.43 -28.18
C ASN A 308 -32.94 0.58 -28.01
N VAL A 309 -33.29 1.83 -27.76
CA VAL A 309 -32.34 2.90 -27.42
C VAL A 309 -32.70 3.52 -26.09
N ALA A 310 -31.72 4.13 -25.45
CA ALA A 310 -31.94 5.08 -24.37
C ALA A 310 -31.66 6.51 -24.86
N THR A 311 -32.37 7.45 -24.23
CA THR A 311 -32.29 8.86 -24.57
C THR A 311 -30.87 9.41 -24.39
N THR A 312 -30.47 10.34 -25.25
CA THR A 312 -29.31 11.22 -25.08
C THR A 312 -29.84 12.64 -25.14
N ASP A 313 -30.01 13.28 -24.00
CA ASP A 313 -30.61 14.61 -23.88
C ASP A 313 -29.63 15.62 -23.28
N THR A 314 -30.11 16.82 -22.98
CA THR A 314 -29.30 17.91 -22.43
C THR A 314 -28.89 17.69 -20.97
N THR A 315 -29.26 16.56 -20.37
CA THR A 315 -28.83 16.18 -19.02
C THR A 315 -27.67 15.20 -19.09
N VAL A 316 -26.83 15.17 -18.05
CA VAL A 316 -25.70 14.23 -17.94
C VAL A 316 -26.25 12.82 -17.73
N ARG A 317 -26.04 11.93 -18.71
CA ARG A 317 -26.47 10.54 -18.66
C ARG A 317 -25.27 9.61 -18.57
N GLU A 318 -25.27 8.72 -17.58
CA GLU A 318 -24.21 7.71 -17.45
C GLU A 318 -24.35 6.62 -18.52
N ILE A 319 -23.27 6.34 -19.24
CA ILE A 319 -23.22 5.31 -20.29
C ILE A 319 -22.25 4.17 -19.95
N PHE A 320 -21.17 4.44 -19.22
CA PHE A 320 -20.29 3.41 -18.65
C PHE A 320 -19.97 3.69 -17.19
N THR A 321 -19.68 2.62 -16.43
CA THR A 321 -19.37 2.67 -15.00
C THR A 321 -18.32 1.65 -14.61
N VAL A 322 -17.55 1.97 -13.58
CA VAL A 322 -16.62 1.08 -12.90
C VAL A 322 -16.55 1.42 -11.41
N SER A 323 -16.52 0.42 -10.54
CA SER A 323 -16.63 0.59 -9.08
C SER A 323 -15.29 0.67 -8.34
N GLY A 324 -14.17 0.66 -9.05
CA GLY A 324 -12.83 0.72 -8.47
C GLY A 324 -11.77 0.96 -9.56
N PRO A 325 -10.48 0.78 -9.25
CA PRO A 325 -9.40 1.01 -10.20
C PRO A 325 -9.55 0.13 -11.44
N VAL A 326 -9.29 0.65 -12.63
CA VAL A 326 -9.36 -0.08 -13.90
C VAL A 326 -8.24 0.34 -14.84
N SER A 327 -7.74 -0.65 -15.58
CA SER A 327 -6.76 -0.45 -16.65
C SER A 327 -7.23 -1.13 -17.94
N GLY A 328 -6.97 -0.47 -19.06
CA GLY A 328 -7.42 -0.83 -20.40
C GLY A 328 -8.94 -0.89 -20.53
N GLY A 329 -9.67 -0.01 -19.84
CA GLY A 329 -11.13 0.06 -19.99
C GLY A 329 -11.48 0.53 -21.39
N ARG A 330 -12.21 -0.30 -22.15
CA ARG A 330 -12.61 -0.03 -23.53
C ARG A 330 -14.11 -0.25 -23.68
N GLY A 331 -14.83 0.78 -24.09
CA GLY A 331 -16.27 0.73 -24.32
C GLY A 331 -16.64 1.19 -25.71
N SER A 332 -17.78 0.75 -26.22
CA SER A 332 -18.39 1.37 -27.39
C SER A 332 -19.90 1.50 -27.25
N PHE A 333 -20.45 2.55 -27.86
CA PHE A 333 -21.87 2.71 -28.05
C PHE A 333 -22.16 3.16 -29.48
N LEU A 334 -23.35 2.84 -29.96
CA LEU A 334 -23.81 3.19 -31.29
C LEU A 334 -25.05 4.07 -31.18
N LEU A 335 -25.30 4.87 -32.21
CA LEU A 335 -26.47 5.71 -32.30
C LEU A 335 -27.49 5.08 -33.25
N LYS A 336 -28.78 5.25 -32.95
CA LYS A 336 -29.86 4.86 -33.86
C LYS A 336 -30.84 5.99 -34.03
N ALA A 337 -31.43 6.05 -35.22
CA ALA A 337 -32.43 7.04 -35.58
C ALA A 337 -33.56 6.40 -36.40
N LYS A 338 -34.74 7.00 -36.31
CA LYS A 338 -35.89 6.72 -37.18
C LYS A 338 -36.63 8.03 -37.43
N SER A 339 -36.85 8.36 -38.69
CA SER A 339 -37.77 9.40 -39.11
C SER A 339 -39.17 8.85 -39.31
N SER A 340 -40.20 9.69 -39.16
CA SER A 340 -41.58 9.36 -39.51
C SER A 340 -41.93 9.85 -40.92
N ALA A 341 -43.08 9.42 -41.44
CA ALA A 341 -43.58 9.88 -42.74
C ALA A 341 -43.98 11.37 -42.75
N VAL A 342 -44.09 11.99 -41.58
CA VAL A 342 -44.42 13.42 -41.42
C VAL A 342 -43.23 14.26 -40.97
N THR A 343 -42.06 13.64 -40.73
CA THR A 343 -40.82 14.38 -40.46
C THR A 343 -40.48 15.24 -41.69
N PRO A 344 -40.33 16.57 -41.55
CA PRO A 344 -40.00 17.44 -42.68
C PRO A 344 -38.67 17.06 -43.32
N ALA A 345 -38.63 17.03 -44.65
CA ALA A 345 -37.41 16.74 -45.38
C ALA A 345 -36.40 17.87 -45.22
N ALA A 346 -35.22 17.56 -44.67
CA ALA A 346 -34.10 18.48 -44.55
C ALA A 346 -32.77 17.70 -44.53
N SER A 347 -31.69 18.38 -44.90
CA SER A 347 -30.34 17.79 -45.00
C SER A 347 -29.42 18.20 -43.85
N ASP A 348 -29.93 18.92 -42.85
CA ASP A 348 -29.17 19.52 -41.74
C ASP A 348 -29.56 18.95 -40.37
N TYR A 349 -30.22 17.79 -40.33
CA TYR A 349 -30.50 17.08 -39.08
C TYR A 349 -29.20 16.68 -38.40
N THR A 350 -28.87 17.34 -37.29
CA THR A 350 -27.60 17.16 -36.58
C THR A 350 -27.79 17.16 -35.06
N GLU A 351 -26.90 16.45 -34.38
CA GLU A 351 -26.75 16.44 -32.93
C GLU A 351 -25.25 16.46 -32.60
N THR A 352 -24.88 17.10 -31.49
CA THR A 352 -23.52 17.07 -30.95
C THR A 352 -23.57 16.44 -29.58
N LEU A 353 -22.88 15.30 -29.44
CA LEU A 353 -22.72 14.60 -28.18
C LEU A 353 -21.38 14.97 -27.55
N THR A 354 -21.42 15.36 -26.27
CA THR A 354 -20.24 15.52 -25.42
C THR A 354 -20.11 14.28 -24.54
N VAL A 355 -18.97 13.61 -24.61
CA VAL A 355 -18.66 12.48 -23.74
C VAL A 355 -17.73 12.95 -22.62
N ILE A 356 -18.07 12.62 -21.38
CA ILE A 356 -17.40 13.13 -20.18
C ILE A 356 -16.92 11.96 -19.34
N ALA A 357 -15.65 11.93 -18.97
CA ALA A 357 -15.11 10.98 -18.01
C ALA A 357 -14.94 11.62 -16.62
N SER A 358 -15.17 10.83 -15.58
CA SER A 358 -14.94 11.20 -14.19
C SER A 358 -14.38 10.02 -13.40
N ALA A 359 -13.56 10.31 -12.39
CA ALA A 359 -13.05 9.34 -11.43
C ALA A 359 -13.11 9.92 -10.02
N SER A 360 -13.24 9.04 -9.02
CA SER A 360 -13.31 9.42 -7.61
C SER A 360 -12.11 8.84 -6.85
N PHE A 361 -11.36 9.74 -6.19
CA PHE A 361 -10.14 9.47 -5.44
C PHE A 361 -10.32 9.83 -3.96
#